data_AF-A0A1C3RK93-F1
#
_entry.id   AF-A0A1C3RK93-F1
#
_cell.length_a   1.000
_cell.length_b   1.000
_cell.length_c   1.000
_cell.angle_alpha   90.00
_cell.angle_beta   90.00
_cell.angle_gamma   90.00
#
_symmetry.space_group_name_H-M   'P 1'
#
loop_
_entity.id
_entity.type
_entity.pdbx_description
1 polymer ?
#
loop_
_entity_poly.entity_id
_entity_poly.type
_entity_poly.pdbx_seq_one_letter_code
_entity_poly.pdbx_strand_id
1 'polypeptide(L)'
;MHIDASLSQVLLNEQENLSRQRTDSINPNALVTPAPSQEEQQRLSQAQQRYAPKDIVEFQGIEIDLDNLSQPDDGEDFDIRNITPREMVDFSLDLYIDGSLSYDEYSMMAFQPELHPKFENTVGALTGERSDPDRPRDFIQEWEDKYNFERRYPSDNPKVLQQIDRILGVLNSFETQMDFVA
;
A
#
# COMPACT_ATOMS: atom_id res chain seq x y z
N MET A 1 -46.08 12.89 10.75
CA MET A 1 -44.67 12.74 11.16
C MET A 1 -43.98 14.03 10.75
N HIS A 2 -43.90 15.00 11.66
CA HIS A 2 -43.31 16.32 11.40
C HIS A 2 -41.91 16.32 11.98
N ILE A 3 -40.91 16.47 11.12
CA ILE A 3 -39.51 16.61 11.52
C ILE A 3 -39.20 18.10 11.51
N ASP A 4 -38.65 18.57 12.64
CA ASP A 4 -38.39 19.96 12.99
C ASP A 4 -37.57 20.73 11.95
N ALA A 5 -38.15 21.81 11.43
CA ALA A 5 -37.47 22.82 10.61
C ALA A 5 -36.57 23.78 11.42
N SER A 6 -36.47 23.59 12.74
CA SER A 6 -35.79 24.50 13.66
C SER A 6 -34.28 24.26 13.77
N LEU A 7 -33.76 23.09 13.37
CA LEU A 7 -32.33 22.78 13.44
C LEU A 7 -31.52 23.39 12.28
N SER A 8 -32.13 23.55 11.11
CA SER A 8 -31.46 24.13 9.94
C SER A 8 -31.27 25.65 10.05
N GLN A 9 -32.09 26.35 10.85
CA GLN A 9 -31.95 27.80 11.06
C GLN A 9 -30.88 28.15 12.10
N VAL A 10 -30.62 27.27 13.06
CA VAL A 10 -29.54 27.47 14.04
C VAL A 10 -28.17 27.32 13.40
N LEU A 11 -27.99 26.31 12.54
CA LEU A 11 -26.72 26.08 11.83
C LEU A 11 -26.39 27.19 10.81
N LEU A 12 -27.40 27.78 10.17
CA LEU A 12 -27.21 28.86 9.20
C LEU A 12 -26.85 30.18 9.88
N ASN A 13 -27.40 30.46 11.07
CA ASN A 13 -27.07 31.65 11.86
C ASN A 13 -25.67 31.59 12.48
N GLU A 14 -25.14 30.41 12.80
CA GLU A 14 -23.74 30.27 13.24
C GLU A 14 -22.74 30.56 12.11
N GLN A 15 -23.02 30.10 10.89
CA GLN A 15 -22.16 30.40 9.73
C GLN A 15 -22.15 31.89 9.36
N GLU A 16 -23.27 32.60 9.51
CA GLU A 16 -23.31 34.05 9.30
C GLU A 16 -22.58 34.84 10.41
N ASN A 17 -22.67 34.43 11.67
CA ASN A 17 -21.96 35.12 12.76
C ASN A 17 -20.43 34.96 12.67
N LEU A 18 -19.95 33.79 12.23
CA LEU A 18 -18.52 33.55 11.97
C LEU A 18 -18.00 34.39 10.78
N SER A 19 -18.88 34.69 9.82
CA SER A 19 -18.56 35.53 8.66
C SER A 19 -18.53 37.03 9.00
N ARG A 20 -19.39 37.49 9.93
CA ARG A 20 -19.46 38.89 10.37
C ARG A 20 -18.34 39.29 11.35
N GLN A 21 -17.77 38.34 12.10
CA GLN A 21 -16.64 38.64 12.99
C GLN A 21 -15.31 38.90 12.26
N ARG A 22 -15.21 38.64 10.95
CA ARG A 22 -13.97 38.83 10.17
C ARG A 22 -13.86 40.17 9.44
N THR A 23 -14.82 41.10 9.59
CA THR A 23 -14.83 42.35 8.80
C THR A 23 -14.55 43.64 9.56
N ASP A 24 -14.43 43.64 10.89
CA ASP A 24 -14.16 44.87 11.64
C ASP A 24 -12.73 44.94 12.18
N SER A 25 -11.76 45.14 11.27
CA SER A 25 -10.47 45.80 11.54
C SER A 25 -9.69 46.00 10.22
N ILE A 26 -10.26 46.77 9.28
CA ILE A 26 -9.52 47.24 8.09
C ILE A 26 -8.74 48.49 8.50
N ASN A 27 -7.47 48.31 8.82
CA ASN A 27 -6.47 49.38 8.85
C ASN A 27 -6.03 49.64 7.40
N PRO A 28 -6.12 50.87 6.84
CA PRO A 28 -5.95 51.13 5.42
C PRO A 28 -4.48 51.12 4.91
N ASN A 29 -3.56 50.49 5.63
CA ASN A 29 -2.24 50.14 5.11
C ASN A 29 -2.22 48.63 4.82
N ALA A 30 -2.82 48.24 3.70
CA ALA A 30 -2.65 46.90 3.17
C ALA A 30 -1.16 46.67 2.89
N LEU A 31 -0.55 45.72 3.63
CA LEU A 31 0.74 45.13 3.26
C LEU A 31 0.59 44.58 1.84
N VAL A 32 1.09 45.31 0.86
CA VAL A 32 1.54 44.71 -0.40
C VAL A 32 2.79 43.92 -0.02
N THR A 33 2.63 42.62 0.22
CA THR A 33 3.80 41.74 0.26
C THR A 33 4.44 41.79 -1.12
N PRO A 34 5.70 42.25 -1.26
CA PRO A 34 6.39 42.13 -2.54
C PRO A 34 6.46 40.65 -2.90
N ALA A 35 6.42 40.35 -4.21
CA ALA A 35 6.66 39.00 -4.68
C ALA A 35 7.99 38.51 -4.08
N PRO A 36 8.05 37.26 -3.58
CA PRO A 36 9.22 36.73 -2.90
C PRO A 36 10.45 36.92 -3.79
N SER A 37 11.52 37.45 -3.21
CA SER A 37 12.78 37.68 -3.92
C SER A 37 13.31 36.36 -4.51
N GLN A 38 14.13 36.40 -5.57
CA GLN A 38 14.68 35.16 -6.14
C GLN A 38 15.47 34.34 -5.12
N GLU A 39 16.06 35.00 -4.11
CA GLU A 39 16.76 34.36 -3.00
C GLU A 39 15.78 33.64 -2.03
N GLU A 40 14.61 34.23 -1.75
CA GLU A 40 13.54 33.57 -0.99
C GLU A 40 12.92 32.41 -1.78
N GLN A 41 12.74 32.56 -3.09
CA GLN A 41 12.26 31.48 -3.95
C GLN A 41 13.26 30.32 -3.99
N GLN A 42 14.57 30.62 -4.01
CA GLN A 42 15.63 29.61 -3.89
C GLN A 42 15.67 28.96 -2.50
N ARG A 43 15.43 29.71 -1.42
CA ARG A 43 15.33 29.15 -0.07
C ARG A 43 14.09 28.28 0.11
N LEU A 44 12.96 28.67 -0.45
CA LEU A 44 11.71 27.91 -0.41
C LEU A 44 11.80 26.62 -1.25
N SER A 45 12.45 26.68 -2.41
CA SER A 45 12.72 25.48 -3.22
C SER A 45 13.75 24.55 -2.58
N GLN A 46 14.80 25.08 -1.95
CA GLN A 46 15.74 24.26 -1.16
C GLN A 46 15.10 23.68 0.12
N ALA A 47 14.16 24.40 0.74
CA ALA A 47 13.39 23.89 1.87
C ALA A 47 12.42 22.79 1.44
N GLN A 48 11.75 22.93 0.29
CA GLN A 48 10.90 21.87 -0.28
C GLN A 48 11.72 20.63 -0.66
N GLN A 49 12.94 20.78 -1.17
CA GLN A 49 13.86 19.66 -1.41
C GLN A 49 14.36 18.98 -0.12
N ARG A 50 14.31 19.67 1.03
CA ARG A 50 14.74 19.13 2.33
C ARG A 50 13.62 18.48 3.15
N TYR A 51 12.38 18.54 2.69
CA TYR A 51 11.20 18.03 3.40
C TYR A 51 10.18 17.34 2.49
N ALA A 52 10.62 16.63 1.44
CA ALA A 52 9.90 15.41 1.12
C ALA A 52 10.30 14.43 2.23
N PRO A 53 9.42 14.05 3.18
CA PRO A 53 9.72 12.89 3.99
C PRO A 53 9.96 11.77 2.99
N LYS A 54 11.17 11.21 2.97
CA LYS A 54 11.31 9.86 2.42
C LYS A 54 10.37 9.03 3.27
N ASP A 55 9.32 8.48 2.66
CA ASP A 55 8.42 7.59 3.35
C ASP A 55 9.20 6.27 3.56
N ILE A 56 10.12 6.30 4.54
CA ILE A 56 10.84 5.12 5.00
C ILE A 56 10.00 4.54 6.12
N VAL A 57 9.40 3.38 5.86
CA VAL A 57 8.66 2.63 6.88
C VAL A 57 9.59 1.53 7.40
N GLU A 58 9.83 1.53 8.71
CA GLU A 58 10.58 0.46 9.37
C GLU A 58 9.61 -0.67 9.73
N PHE A 59 9.73 -1.81 9.04
CA PHE A 59 9.02 -3.04 9.38
C PHE A 59 10.04 -4.13 9.73
N GLN A 60 10.05 -4.57 10.99
CA GLN A 60 10.96 -5.61 11.50
C GLN A 60 12.47 -5.34 11.27
N GLY A 61 12.89 -4.07 11.32
CA GLY A 61 14.30 -3.68 11.16
C GLY A 61 14.80 -3.68 9.72
N ILE A 62 13.90 -3.72 8.74
CA ILE A 62 14.18 -3.48 7.32
C ILE A 62 13.67 -2.07 7.00
N GLU A 63 14.57 -1.20 6.52
CA GLU A 63 14.21 0.11 5.97
C GLU A 63 13.63 -0.10 4.57
N ILE A 64 12.33 0.10 4.40
CA ILE A 64 11.67 0.07 3.10
C ILE A 64 11.63 1.52 2.58
N ASP A 65 12.44 1.81 1.57
CA ASP A 65 12.41 3.09 0.87
C ASP A 65 11.27 3.05 -0.16
N LEU A 66 10.13 3.68 0.16
CA LEU A 66 8.96 3.68 -0.72
C LEU A 66 9.20 4.42 -2.04
N ASP A 67 10.22 5.28 -2.13
CA ASP A 67 10.61 5.96 -3.38
C ASP A 67 11.45 5.06 -4.31
N ASN A 68 11.93 3.93 -3.79
CA ASN A 68 12.77 2.97 -4.51
C ASN A 68 12.15 1.56 -4.57
N LEU A 69 10.82 1.48 -4.39
CA LEU A 69 10.06 0.36 -4.94
C LEU A 69 10.32 0.39 -6.44
N SER A 70 11.11 -0.57 -6.92
CA SER A 70 11.47 -0.70 -8.33
C SER A 70 10.21 -0.48 -9.14
N GLN A 71 10.16 0.60 -9.92
CA GLN A 71 9.13 0.73 -10.94
C GLN A 71 9.20 -0.57 -11.75
N PRO A 72 8.09 -1.30 -11.92
CA PRO A 72 8.09 -2.47 -12.77
C PRO A 72 8.65 -2.05 -14.13
N ASP A 73 9.70 -2.74 -14.57
CA ASP A 73 10.37 -2.52 -15.84
C ASP A 73 9.31 -2.42 -16.93
N ASP A 74 9.37 -1.33 -17.68
CA ASP A 74 8.35 -0.86 -18.60
C ASP A 74 8.25 -1.77 -19.83
N GLY A 75 7.62 -2.94 -19.65
CA GLY A 75 7.18 -3.81 -20.74
C GLY A 75 7.48 -5.30 -20.64
N GLU A 76 7.90 -5.83 -19.50
CA GLU A 76 7.81 -7.29 -19.29
C GLU A 76 6.37 -7.66 -18.91
N ASP A 77 5.76 -8.58 -19.68
CA ASP A 77 4.53 -9.25 -19.28
C ASP A 77 4.78 -9.89 -17.91
N PHE A 78 4.16 -9.32 -16.87
CA PHE A 78 4.36 -9.72 -15.49
C PHE A 78 3.74 -11.10 -15.26
N ASP A 79 4.48 -12.17 -15.51
CA ASP A 79 3.95 -13.53 -15.35
C ASP A 79 3.93 -13.96 -13.86
N ILE A 80 2.75 -13.93 -13.24
CA ILE A 80 2.54 -14.35 -11.85
C ILE A 80 2.92 -15.83 -11.63
N ARG A 81 2.90 -16.66 -12.68
CA ARG A 81 3.35 -18.06 -12.60
C ARG A 81 4.87 -18.21 -12.68
N ASN A 82 5.60 -17.11 -12.90
CA ASN A 82 7.04 -17.10 -13.04
C ASN A 82 7.67 -15.85 -12.39
N ILE A 83 7.26 -15.55 -11.16
CA ILE A 83 7.74 -14.42 -10.37
C ILE A 83 8.64 -14.90 -9.22
N THR A 84 9.64 -14.12 -8.85
CA THR A 84 10.53 -14.43 -7.72
C THR A 84 9.87 -14.11 -6.37
N PRO A 85 10.32 -14.75 -5.28
CA PRO A 85 9.93 -14.36 -3.93
C PRO A 85 10.09 -12.87 -3.63
N ARG A 86 11.15 -12.20 -4.10
CA ARG A 86 11.30 -10.75 -3.90
C ARG A 86 10.20 -9.95 -4.57
N GLU A 87 10.00 -10.20 -5.85
CA GLU A 87 8.99 -9.50 -6.65
C GLU A 87 7.57 -9.78 -6.12
N MET A 88 7.31 -10.98 -5.57
CA MET A 88 6.03 -11.27 -4.92
C MET A 88 5.77 -10.42 -3.68
N VAL A 89 6.82 -10.07 -2.91
CA VAL A 89 6.66 -9.13 -1.79
C VAL A 89 6.27 -7.75 -2.30
N ASP A 90 7.00 -7.24 -3.28
CA ASP A 90 6.74 -5.92 -3.86
C ASP A 90 5.33 -5.86 -4.49
N PHE A 91 4.98 -6.86 -5.29
CA PHE A 91 3.65 -6.99 -5.89
C PHE A 91 2.54 -7.07 -4.84
N SER A 92 2.74 -7.83 -3.75
CA SER A 92 1.75 -7.91 -2.68
C SER A 92 1.55 -6.57 -1.97
N LEU A 93 2.61 -5.76 -1.86
CA LEU A 93 2.54 -4.42 -1.29
C LEU A 93 1.76 -3.48 -2.22
N ASP A 94 1.99 -3.54 -3.53
CA ASP A 94 1.23 -2.75 -4.51
C ASP A 94 -0.27 -3.06 -4.43
N LEU A 95 -0.63 -4.34 -4.38
CA LEU A 95 -2.02 -4.79 -4.22
C LEU A 95 -2.64 -4.39 -2.87
N TYR A 96 -1.82 -4.20 -1.84
CA TYR A 96 -2.30 -3.68 -0.56
C TYR A 96 -2.57 -2.17 -0.65
N ILE A 97 -1.64 -1.43 -1.25
CA ILE A 97 -1.72 0.02 -1.41
C ILE A 97 -2.91 0.41 -2.31
N ASP A 98 -3.17 -0.35 -3.38
CA ASP A 98 -4.30 -0.11 -4.28
C ASP A 98 -5.66 -0.55 -3.70
N GLY A 99 -5.65 -1.30 -2.59
CA GLY A 99 -6.83 -1.79 -1.88
C GLY A 99 -7.42 -3.09 -2.42
N SER A 100 -6.74 -3.77 -3.35
CA SER A 100 -7.12 -5.10 -3.86
C SER A 100 -6.96 -6.19 -2.80
N LEU A 101 -5.99 -6.03 -1.88
CA LEU A 101 -5.80 -6.89 -0.71
C LEU A 101 -6.07 -6.12 0.59
N SER A 102 -6.69 -6.81 1.54
CA SER A 102 -6.67 -6.38 2.95
C SER A 102 -5.29 -6.60 3.57
N TYR A 103 -5.03 -5.94 4.71
CA TYR A 103 -3.77 -6.14 5.44
C TYR A 103 -3.51 -7.61 5.80
N ASP A 104 -4.54 -8.36 6.20
CA ASP A 104 -4.37 -9.76 6.55
C ASP A 104 -3.95 -10.59 5.32
N GLU A 105 -4.56 -10.34 4.15
CA GLU A 105 -4.24 -11.05 2.91
C GLU A 105 -2.83 -10.67 2.41
N TYR A 106 -2.51 -9.38 2.42
CA TYR A 106 -1.15 -8.87 2.17
C TYR A 106 -0.13 -9.56 3.07
N SER A 107 -0.39 -9.61 4.38
CA SER A 107 0.56 -10.21 5.34
C SER A 107 0.81 -11.69 5.05
N MET A 108 -0.17 -12.39 4.47
CA MET A 108 0.00 -13.80 4.08
C MET A 108 0.78 -13.94 2.77
N MET A 109 0.63 -13.02 1.81
CA MET A 109 1.37 -13.01 0.55
C MET A 109 2.80 -12.49 0.68
N ALA A 110 3.01 -11.44 1.47
CA ALA A 110 4.33 -10.83 1.67
C ALA A 110 5.30 -11.72 2.46
N PHE A 111 4.79 -12.74 3.15
CA PHE A 111 5.63 -13.66 3.90
C PHE A 111 6.31 -14.67 2.97
N GLN A 112 7.55 -14.38 2.59
CA GLN A 112 8.38 -15.27 1.78
C GLN A 112 9.49 -15.87 2.66
N PRO A 113 9.47 -17.18 2.95
CA PRO A 113 10.44 -17.82 3.84
C PRO A 113 11.90 -17.54 3.43
N GLU A 114 12.17 -17.51 2.12
CA GLU A 114 13.51 -17.35 1.54
C GLU A 114 14.14 -16.01 1.94
N LEU A 115 13.34 -14.97 2.15
CA LEU A 115 13.83 -13.65 2.58
C LEU A 115 14.17 -13.60 4.07
N HIS A 116 13.82 -14.63 4.84
CA HIS A 116 14.03 -14.63 6.27
C HIS A 116 15.51 -14.86 6.62
N PRO A 117 16.15 -14.00 7.44
CA PRO A 117 17.58 -14.11 7.79
C PRO A 117 17.98 -15.44 8.47
N LYS A 118 17.00 -16.15 9.03
CA LYS A 118 17.21 -17.44 9.69
C LYS A 118 16.73 -18.64 8.87
N PHE A 119 16.44 -18.50 7.58
CA PHE A 119 15.94 -19.58 6.73
C PHE A 119 16.75 -20.88 6.88
N GLU A 120 18.09 -20.77 6.81
CA GLU A 120 19.02 -21.89 6.94
C GLU A 120 18.87 -22.65 8.27
N ASN A 121 18.44 -21.96 9.34
CA ASN A 121 18.25 -22.55 10.66
C ASN A 121 16.81 -23.03 10.91
N THR A 122 15.88 -22.79 9.98
CA THR A 122 14.47 -23.16 10.10
C THR A 122 14.07 -24.11 8.98
N VAL A 123 13.59 -23.59 7.85
CA VAL A 123 13.12 -24.37 6.71
C VAL A 123 14.29 -25.10 6.05
N GLY A 124 15.41 -24.40 5.82
CA GLY A 124 16.60 -25.00 5.20
C GLY A 124 17.19 -26.14 6.03
N ALA A 125 17.10 -26.08 7.36
CA ALA A 125 17.52 -27.19 8.23
C ALA A 125 16.61 -28.43 8.11
N LEU A 126 15.33 -28.24 7.78
CA LEU A 126 14.35 -29.32 7.63
C LEU A 126 14.37 -29.92 6.21
N THR A 127 14.59 -29.10 5.18
CA THR A 127 14.56 -29.53 3.78
C THR A 127 15.95 -29.87 3.23
N GLY A 128 17.02 -29.35 3.85
CA GLY A 128 18.37 -29.41 3.31
C GLY A 128 18.63 -28.43 2.17
N GLU A 129 17.67 -27.56 1.86
CA GLU A 129 17.75 -26.57 0.79
C GLU A 129 18.31 -25.25 1.33
N ARG A 130 18.96 -24.50 0.45
CA ARG A 130 19.41 -23.13 0.75
C ARG A 130 18.33 -22.14 0.37
N SER A 131 18.34 -20.98 1.02
CA SER A 131 17.52 -19.86 0.59
C SER A 131 17.91 -19.44 -0.82
N ASP A 132 16.91 -19.30 -1.69
CA ASP A 132 17.05 -18.79 -3.05
C ASP A 132 15.88 -17.84 -3.36
N PRO A 133 15.97 -16.57 -2.92
CA PRO A 133 14.88 -15.61 -3.04
C PRO A 133 14.71 -15.05 -4.46
N ASP A 134 15.61 -15.40 -5.38
CA ASP A 134 15.63 -14.94 -6.76
C ASP A 134 15.24 -16.08 -7.74
N ARG A 135 14.85 -17.25 -7.22
CA ARG A 135 14.34 -18.37 -8.02
C ARG A 135 12.86 -18.15 -8.33
N PRO A 136 12.46 -18.06 -9.60
CA PRO A 136 11.05 -17.92 -9.97
C PRO A 136 10.19 -19.11 -9.52
N ARG A 137 8.93 -18.82 -9.18
CA ARG A 137 7.93 -19.80 -8.73
C ARG A 137 6.56 -19.53 -9.32
N ASP A 138 5.77 -20.60 -9.36
CA ASP A 138 4.35 -20.52 -9.69
C ASP A 138 3.54 -20.28 -8.41
N PHE A 139 3.33 -19.01 -8.08
CA PHE A 139 2.58 -18.66 -6.88
C PHE A 139 1.09 -18.98 -6.99
N ILE A 140 0.52 -19.02 -8.20
CA ILE A 140 -0.88 -19.46 -8.36
C ILE A 140 -0.99 -20.91 -7.90
N GLN A 141 -0.10 -21.78 -8.39
CA GLN A 141 -0.06 -23.18 -7.97
C GLN A 141 0.16 -23.33 -6.46
N GLU A 142 1.08 -22.56 -5.85
CA GLU A 142 1.32 -22.61 -4.40
C GLU A 142 0.08 -22.22 -3.59
N TRP A 143 -0.66 -21.18 -4.03
CA TRP A 143 -1.89 -20.75 -3.38
C TRP A 143 -3.04 -21.73 -3.57
N GLU A 144 -3.13 -22.39 -4.73
CA GLU A 144 -4.07 -23.48 -4.97
C GLU A 144 -3.79 -24.69 -4.08
N ASP A 145 -2.51 -25.06 -3.94
CA ASP A 145 -2.08 -26.14 -3.05
C ASP A 145 -2.41 -25.80 -1.60
N LYS A 146 -2.18 -24.55 -1.19
CA LYS A 146 -2.56 -24.04 0.14
C LYS A 146 -4.07 -24.07 0.36
N TYR A 147 -4.87 -23.71 -0.64
CA TYR A 147 -6.34 -23.81 -0.58
C TYR A 147 -6.78 -25.26 -0.40
N ASN A 148 -6.22 -26.17 -1.20
CA ASN A 148 -6.55 -27.59 -1.15
C ASN A 148 -6.16 -28.21 0.19
N PHE A 149 -5.02 -27.81 0.76
CA PHE A 149 -4.58 -28.20 2.09
C PHE A 149 -5.55 -27.71 3.17
N GLU A 150 -5.83 -26.40 3.21
CA GLU A 150 -6.72 -25.79 4.21
C GLU A 150 -8.14 -26.36 4.13
N ARG A 151 -8.64 -26.63 2.92
CA ARG A 151 -9.94 -27.26 2.72
C ARG A 151 -9.98 -28.69 3.26
N ARG A 152 -8.89 -29.45 3.14
CA ARG A 152 -8.80 -30.85 3.61
C ARG A 152 -8.52 -30.94 5.10
N TYR A 153 -7.76 -29.99 5.63
CA TYR A 153 -7.34 -29.89 7.02
C TYR A 153 -7.63 -28.48 7.54
N PRO A 154 -8.90 -28.16 7.85
CA PRO A 154 -9.27 -26.82 8.28
C PRO A 154 -8.55 -26.41 9.56
N SER A 155 -7.99 -25.20 9.56
CA SER A 155 -7.46 -24.58 10.76
C SER A 155 -8.58 -24.12 11.71
N ASP A 156 -8.21 -23.81 12.95
CA ASP A 156 -9.15 -23.28 13.96
C ASP A 156 -9.70 -21.90 13.58
N ASN A 157 -9.07 -21.19 12.63
CA ASN A 157 -9.52 -19.90 12.15
C ASN A 157 -10.28 -20.05 10.83
N PRO A 158 -11.62 -19.96 10.84
CA PRO A 158 -12.44 -20.18 9.63
C PRO A 158 -12.22 -19.13 8.54
N LYS A 159 -11.58 -17.99 8.86
CA LYS A 159 -11.29 -16.94 7.88
C LYS A 159 -10.15 -17.32 6.93
N VAL A 160 -9.26 -18.22 7.32
CA VAL A 160 -8.05 -18.54 6.53
C VAL A 160 -8.42 -19.05 5.15
N LEU A 161 -9.38 -19.97 5.06
CA LEU A 161 -9.83 -20.49 3.76
C LEU A 161 -10.44 -19.39 2.88
N GLN A 162 -11.19 -18.46 3.49
CA GLN A 162 -11.79 -17.32 2.79
C GLN A 162 -10.72 -16.33 2.28
N GLN A 163 -9.68 -16.09 3.07
CA GLN A 163 -8.56 -15.22 2.69
C GLN A 163 -7.75 -15.84 1.53
N ILE A 164 -7.49 -17.14 1.59
CA ILE A 164 -6.84 -17.87 0.48
C ILE A 164 -7.67 -17.77 -0.81
N ASP A 165 -8.98 -17.97 -0.71
CA ASP A 165 -9.90 -17.87 -1.86
C ASP A 165 -9.89 -16.46 -2.49
N ARG A 166 -9.88 -15.43 -1.64
CA ARG A 166 -9.76 -14.03 -2.08
C ARG A 166 -8.44 -13.74 -2.79
N ILE A 167 -7.33 -14.20 -2.22
CA ILE A 167 -5.99 -14.05 -2.81
C ILE A 167 -5.94 -14.72 -4.18
N LEU A 168 -6.41 -15.96 -4.30
CA LEU A 168 -6.50 -16.65 -5.60
C LEU A 168 -7.36 -15.86 -6.59
N GLY A 169 -8.48 -15.28 -6.17
CA GLY A 169 -9.31 -14.44 -7.02
C GLY A 169 -8.57 -13.23 -7.57
N VAL A 170 -7.76 -12.57 -6.74
CA VAL A 170 -6.93 -11.43 -7.16
C VAL A 170 -5.86 -11.89 -8.14
N LEU A 171 -5.05 -12.91 -7.80
CA LEU A 171 -3.97 -13.39 -8.67
C LEU A 171 -4.47 -13.82 -10.07
N ASN A 172 -5.57 -14.58 -10.14
CA ASN A 172 -6.17 -15.02 -11.41
C ASN A 172 -6.72 -13.85 -12.24
N SER A 173 -7.17 -12.77 -11.59
CA SER A 173 -7.65 -11.59 -12.32
C SER A 173 -6.54 -10.88 -13.07
N PHE A 174 -5.33 -10.84 -12.52
CA PHE A 174 -4.16 -10.28 -13.18
C PHE A 174 -3.65 -11.16 -14.33
N GLU A 175 -3.65 -12.49 -14.16
CA GLU A 175 -3.37 -13.43 -15.26
C GLU A 175 -4.32 -13.16 -16.45
N THR A 176 -5.62 -13.11 -16.18
CA THR A 176 -6.64 -12.89 -17.22
C THR A 176 -6.55 -11.50 -17.85
N GLN A 177 -6.20 -10.48 -17.07
CA GLN A 177 -6.04 -9.11 -17.57
C GLN A 177 -4.85 -9.00 -18.51
N MET A 178 -3.77 -9.75 -18.26
CA MET A 178 -2.59 -9.77 -19.14
C MET A 178 -2.83 -10.56 -20.43
N ASP A 179 -3.62 -11.64 -20.39
CA ASP A 179 -4.06 -12.37 -21.59
C ASP A 179 -4.84 -11.49 -22.59
N PHE A 180 -5.50 -10.42 -22.12
CA PHE A 180 -6.30 -9.54 -22.99
C PHE A 180 -5.47 -8.42 -23.65
N VAL A 181 -4.27 -8.14 -23.14
CA VAL A 181 -3.40 -7.05 -23.63
C VAL A 181 -2.34 -7.56 -24.64
N ALA A 182 -2.06 -8.87 -24.64
CA ALA A 182 -1.21 -9.56 -25.63
C ALA A 182 -1.90 -9.78 -27.00
#